data_AF-A0A8S3I2N8-F1
#
_entry.id   AF-A0A8S3I2N8-F1
#
_cell.length_a   1.000
_cell.length_b   1.000
_cell.length_c   1.000
_cell.angle_alpha   90.00
_cell.angle_beta   90.00
_cell.angle_gamma   90.00
#
_symmetry.space_group_name_H-M   'P 1'
#
loop_
_entity.id
_entity.type
_entity.pdbx_description
1 polymer ?
#
loop_
_entity_poly.entity_id
_entity_poly.type
_entity_poly.pdbx_seq_one_letter_code
_entity_poly.pdbx_strand_id
1 'polypeptide(L)'
;MGLNFQEMLDMGTDVESWWIYEAMIPNMTPPVKLSYTFQQLTDAHLERVIHETFQKNDRTELDLTGNRITDVGAAFLAQALQQNQ
;
A
#
# COMPACT_ATOMS: atom_id res chain seq x y z
N MET A 1 -14.13 11.54 20.78
CA MET A 1 -15.27 10.62 20.90
C MET A 1 -14.92 9.35 20.16
N GLY A 2 -14.70 8.31 20.92
CA GLY A 2 -14.26 6.97 20.56
C GLY A 2 -14.10 6.30 21.92
N LEU A 3 -14.50 5.04 22.04
CA LEU A 3 -14.23 4.30 23.27
C LEU A 3 -12.72 4.38 23.51
N ASN A 4 -12.38 4.80 24.72
CA ASN A 4 -11.01 5.08 25.07
C ASN A 4 -10.37 3.77 25.55
N PHE A 5 -9.05 3.79 25.69
CA PHE A 5 -8.24 2.66 26.12
C PHE A 5 -8.82 1.90 27.34
N GLN A 6 -9.55 2.57 28.23
CA GLN A 6 -10.21 2.02 29.42
C GLN A 6 -11.36 1.06 29.12
N GLU A 7 -12.05 1.21 27.99
CA GLU A 7 -13.19 0.37 27.59
C GLU A 7 -12.74 -0.89 26.84
N MET A 8 -11.51 -0.91 26.28
CA MET A 8 -10.85 -2.11 25.74
C MET A 8 -10.27 -3.00 26.85
N LEU A 9 -9.87 -2.34 27.93
CA LEU A 9 -9.24 -2.89 29.13
C LEU A 9 -10.16 -3.81 29.95
N ASP A 10 -11.44 -3.47 30.04
CA ASP A 10 -12.41 -4.20 30.87
C ASP A 10 -12.90 -5.52 30.25
N MET A 11 -12.48 -5.85 29.02
CA MET A 11 -12.93 -7.02 28.26
C MET A 11 -12.03 -8.26 28.36
N GLY A 12 -10.93 -8.18 29.10
CA GLY A 12 -10.15 -9.34 29.55
C GLY A 12 -9.24 -9.98 28.49
N THR A 13 -8.09 -9.37 28.23
CA THR A 13 -6.78 -10.03 28.07
C THR A 13 -5.67 -8.98 28.21
N ASP A 14 -4.75 -9.23 29.15
CA ASP A 14 -3.49 -8.55 29.47
C ASP A 14 -3.15 -7.24 28.70
N VAL A 15 -3.41 -6.10 29.33
CA VAL A 15 -3.20 -4.72 28.83
C VAL A 15 -1.77 -4.42 28.36
N GLU A 16 -0.81 -5.10 28.95
CA GLU A 16 0.62 -4.86 28.76
C GLU A 16 1.12 -5.36 27.39
N SER A 17 0.32 -6.14 26.65
CA SER A 17 0.66 -6.58 25.29
C SER A 17 0.05 -5.72 24.19
N TRP A 18 -0.79 -4.73 24.52
CA TRP A 18 -1.58 -3.97 23.54
C TRP A 18 -0.75 -3.04 22.65
N TRP A 19 0.31 -2.44 23.18
CA TRP A 19 1.25 -1.66 22.38
C TRP A 19 2.01 -2.53 21.36
N ILE A 20 2.19 -3.83 21.64
CA ILE A 20 2.74 -4.79 20.68
C ILE A 20 1.73 -5.04 19.56
N TYR A 21 0.44 -5.16 19.88
CA TYR A 21 -0.63 -5.26 18.88
C TYR A 21 -0.74 -3.99 18.04
N GLU A 22 -0.77 -2.79 18.63
CA GLU A 22 -0.79 -1.52 17.89
C GLU A 22 0.46 -1.33 17.02
N ALA A 23 1.64 -1.75 17.48
CA ALA A 23 2.88 -1.72 16.70
C ALA A 23 2.93 -2.82 15.60
N MET A 24 2.19 -3.92 15.74
CA MET A 24 2.08 -4.98 14.74
C MET A 24 1.03 -4.70 13.66
N ILE A 25 -0.03 -3.94 13.95
CA ILE A 25 -1.10 -3.65 12.99
C ILE A 25 -0.58 -3.14 11.62
N PRO A 26 0.38 -2.20 11.53
CA PRO A 26 0.95 -1.75 10.25
C PRO A 26 1.78 -2.81 9.53
N ASN A 27 2.31 -3.80 10.25
CA ASN A 27 3.12 -4.90 9.70
C ASN A 27 2.30 -6.13 9.34
N MET A 28 1.03 -6.18 9.74
CA MET A 28 0.08 -7.27 9.46
C MET A 28 -0.81 -7.00 8.25
N THR A 29 -0.79 -5.79 7.67
CA THR A 29 -1.46 -5.53 6.40
C THR A 29 -0.76 -6.30 5.29
N PRO A 30 -1.42 -7.31 4.68
CA PRO A 30 -0.81 -8.08 3.62
C PRO A 30 -0.54 -7.16 2.42
N PRO A 31 0.55 -7.39 1.67
CA PRO A 31 0.81 -6.61 0.48
C PRO A 31 -0.37 -6.73 -0.48
N VAL A 32 -0.94 -5.58 -0.84
CA VAL A 32 -2.02 -5.54 -1.81
C VAL A 32 -1.39 -5.78 -3.18
N LYS A 33 -1.81 -6.84 -3.88
CA LYS A 33 -1.39 -7.08 -5.26
C LYS A 33 -2.37 -6.40 -6.19
N LEU A 34 -1.90 -5.43 -6.97
CA LEU A 34 -2.67 -4.75 -8.00
C LEU A 34 -2.19 -5.24 -9.37
N SER A 35 -3.10 -5.86 -10.13
CA SER A 35 -2.82 -6.39 -11.47
C SER A 35 -3.54 -5.54 -12.52
N TYR A 36 -2.76 -4.89 -13.39
CA TYR A 36 -3.24 -4.09 -14.51
C TYR A 36 -2.76 -4.68 -15.85
N THR A 37 -2.66 -6.00 -15.94
CA THR A 37 -2.12 -6.67 -17.13
C THR A 37 -3.03 -6.50 -18.35
N PHE A 38 -2.44 -6.31 -19.53
CA PHE A 38 -3.16 -6.25 -20.82
C PHE A 38 -4.24 -5.14 -20.93
N GLN A 39 -4.08 -4.04 -20.18
CA GLN A 39 -5.03 -2.92 -20.16
C GLN A 39 -4.74 -1.82 -21.21
N GLN A 40 -3.78 -2.06 -22.13
CA GLN A 40 -3.29 -1.06 -23.08
C GLN A 40 -2.82 0.25 -22.42
N LEU A 41 -2.34 0.18 -21.17
CA LEU A 41 -1.80 1.33 -20.49
C LEU A 41 -0.61 1.88 -21.27
N THR A 42 -0.54 3.20 -21.32
CA THR A 42 0.55 3.98 -21.90
C THR A 42 1.19 4.81 -20.80
N ASP A 43 2.32 5.45 -21.10
CA ASP A 43 3.06 6.29 -20.15
C ASP A 43 2.17 7.37 -19.50
N ALA A 44 1.21 7.91 -20.26
CA ALA A 44 0.25 8.91 -19.77
C ALA A 44 -0.68 8.39 -18.66
N HIS A 45 -0.89 7.07 -18.57
CA HIS A 45 -1.74 6.47 -17.55
C HIS A 45 -0.97 6.17 -16.25
N LEU A 46 0.38 6.19 -16.28
CA LEU A 46 1.20 5.81 -15.14
C LEU A 46 1.08 6.78 -13.97
N GLU A 47 0.91 8.08 -14.24
CA GLU A 47 0.68 9.07 -13.19
C GLU A 47 -0.52 8.70 -12.32
N ARG A 48 -1.64 8.29 -12.96
CA ARG A 48 -2.84 7.87 -12.23
C ARG A 48 -2.65 6.55 -11.50
N VAL A 49 -2.01 5.56 -12.16
CA VAL A 49 -1.74 4.25 -11.54
C VAL A 49 -0.86 4.43 -10.31
N ILE A 50 0.19 5.24 -10.40
CA ILE A 50 1.07 5.55 -9.26
C ILE A 50 0.27 6.24 -8.17
N HIS A 51 -0.49 7.29 -8.47
CA HIS A 51 -1.28 7.99 -7.45
C HIS A 51 -2.28 7.07 -6.71
N GLU A 52 -2.93 6.15 -7.42
CA GLU A 52 -3.87 5.18 -6.83
C GLU A 52 -3.19 4.07 -6.02
N THR A 53 -2.02 3.61 -6.47
CA THR A 53 -1.27 2.48 -5.91
C THR A 53 -0.44 2.90 -4.70
N PHE A 54 0.19 4.07 -4.78
CA PHE A 54 1.18 4.55 -3.82
C PHE A 54 0.56 5.22 -2.59
N GLN A 55 -0.66 5.78 -2.71
CA GLN A 55 -1.32 6.42 -1.56
C GLN A 55 -1.87 5.44 -0.52
N LYS A 56 -2.00 4.15 -0.86
CA LYS A 56 -2.77 3.22 -0.06
C LYS A 56 -1.95 2.31 0.85
N ASN A 57 -0.71 1.96 0.50
CA ASN A 57 0.13 1.07 1.32
C ASN A 57 1.61 1.14 0.92
N ASP A 58 2.50 1.11 1.92
CA ASP A 58 3.97 1.02 1.78
C ASP A 58 4.46 -0.32 1.17
N ARG A 59 3.56 -1.26 0.90
CA ARG A 59 3.87 -2.61 0.39
C ARG A 59 2.85 -3.05 -0.67
N THR A 60 2.99 -2.53 -1.88
CA THR A 60 2.09 -2.86 -2.99
C THR A 60 2.86 -3.57 -4.10
N GLU A 61 2.43 -4.77 -4.50
CA GLU A 61 2.95 -5.43 -5.71
C GLU A 61 2.15 -4.95 -6.91
N LEU A 62 2.80 -4.41 -7.94
CA LEU A 62 2.18 -3.88 -9.14
C LEU A 62 2.58 -4.69 -10.38
N ASP A 63 1.62 -5.37 -11.01
CA ASP A 63 1.84 -6.10 -12.27
C ASP A 63 1.29 -5.30 -13.47
N LEU A 64 2.20 -4.92 -14.38
CA LEU A 64 1.92 -4.15 -15.59
C LEU A 64 2.20 -4.94 -16.88
N THR A 65 2.30 -6.27 -16.79
CA THR A 65 2.61 -7.14 -17.94
C THR A 65 1.62 -6.95 -19.10
N GLY A 66 2.13 -6.92 -20.33
CA GLY A 66 1.28 -6.83 -21.53
C GLY A 66 0.65 -5.45 -21.78
N ASN A 67 1.21 -4.37 -21.21
CA ASN A 67 0.84 -2.99 -21.51
C ASN A 67 1.75 -2.35 -22.58
N ARG A 68 1.47 -1.10 -22.93
CA ARG A 68 2.25 -0.28 -23.89
C ARG A 68 3.04 0.81 -23.17
N ILE A 69 3.71 0.40 -22.08
CA ILE A 69 4.61 1.26 -21.32
C ILE A 69 5.96 1.27 -22.04
N THR A 70 6.49 2.46 -22.30
CA THR A 70 7.80 2.64 -22.91
C THR A 70 8.89 2.76 -21.84
N ASP A 71 10.13 2.93 -22.27
CA ASP A 71 11.26 3.25 -21.41
C ASP A 71 11.04 4.54 -20.60
N VAL A 72 10.35 5.54 -21.17
CA VAL A 72 9.99 6.77 -20.47
C VAL A 72 9.04 6.48 -19.31
N GLY A 73 8.01 5.67 -19.54
CA GLY A 73 7.08 5.27 -18.49
C GLY A 73 7.73 4.40 -17.42
N ALA A 74 8.64 3.50 -17.81
CA ALA A 74 9.41 2.70 -16.87
C ALA A 74 10.33 3.55 -15.97
N ALA A 75 10.98 4.58 -16.53
CA ALA A 75 11.79 5.53 -15.75
C ALA A 75 10.93 6.32 -14.75
N PHE A 76 9.73 6.74 -15.16
CA PHE A 76 8.77 7.41 -14.29
C PHE A 76 8.31 6.51 -13.13
N LEU A 77 8.01 5.23 -13.40
CA LEU A 77 7.70 4.23 -12.36
C LEU A 77 8.86 4.04 -11.37
N ALA A 78 10.10 3.99 -11.86
CA ALA A 78 11.27 3.87 -11.00
C ALA A 78 11.44 5.07 -10.06
N GLN A 79 11.22 6.30 -10.56
CA GLN A 79 11.24 7.50 -9.73
C GLN A 79 10.12 7.48 -8.68
N ALA A 80 8.90 7.10 -9.07
CA ALA A 80 7.78 6.99 -8.14
C ALA A 80 8.04 5.96 -7.04
N LEU A 81 8.58 4.79 -7.38
CA LEU A 81 9.02 3.76 -6.42
C LEU A 81 10.05 4.29 -5.42
N GLN A 82 10.98 5.13 -5.87
CA GLN A 82 12.00 5.72 -5.02
C GLN A 82 11.44 6.76 -4.04
N GLN A 83 10.31 7.39 -4.37
CA GLN A 83 9.62 8.36 -3.50
C GLN A 83 8.70 7.69 -2.45
N ASN A 84 8.48 6.37 -2.55
CA ASN A 84 7.57 5.61 -1.68
C ASN A 84 8.29 4.76 -0.63
N GLN A 85 9.44 5.23 -0.15
CA GLN A 85 10.24 4.63 0.93
C GLN A 85 10.03 5.40 2.24
#